data_AF-A0A7S4HWS0-F1
#
_entry.id   AF-A0A7S4HWS0-F1
#
_cell.length_a   1.000
_cell.length_b   1.000
_cell.length_c   1.000
_cell.angle_alpha   90.00
_cell.angle_beta   90.00
_cell.angle_gamma   90.00
#
_symmetry.space_group_name_H-M   'P 1'
#
loop_
_entity.id
_entity.type
_entity.pdbx_description
1 polymer ?
#
loop_
_entity_poly.entity_id
_entity_poly.type
_entity_poly.pdbx_seq_one_letter_code
_entity_poly.pdbx_strand_id
1 'polypeptide(L)'
;IMNYPYGGETARWDEHSARAINTEGGRAPATGMFVRETWPESVRFAAVEDGDDGAPAGGVEVSLHPVRWYSEAVDVESVLTLVTDSEGSAVVDMTKNNPFLGPLEERTRHPWGIAVPNFLVYFSCE
;
A
#
# COMPACT_ATOMS: atom_id res chain seq x y z
N ILE A 1 25.38 14.77 -0.71
CA ILE A 1 24.11 15.30 -1.25
C ILE A 1 24.35 15.54 -2.74
N MET A 2 23.91 14.62 -3.61
CA MET A 2 24.03 14.79 -5.06
C MET A 2 22.80 15.52 -5.58
N ASN A 3 23.01 16.58 -6.34
CA ASN A 3 21.96 17.28 -7.07
C ASN A 3 21.57 16.46 -8.31
N TYR A 4 20.29 16.14 -8.37
CA TYR A 4 19.46 15.59 -9.46
C TYR A 4 20.03 15.48 -10.88
N PRO A 5 19.73 14.36 -11.59
CA PRO A 5 19.73 14.29 -13.05
C PRO A 5 18.33 14.38 -13.70
N TYR A 6 17.23 14.33 -12.94
CA TYR A 6 15.87 14.23 -13.51
C TYR A 6 14.96 15.31 -12.93
N GLY A 7 14.70 16.36 -13.72
CA GLY A 7 14.08 17.63 -13.32
C GLY A 7 12.63 17.57 -12.79
N GLY A 8 12.44 17.01 -11.60
CA GLY A 8 11.26 17.23 -10.77
C GLY A 8 11.70 17.87 -9.46
N GLU A 9 11.58 19.19 -9.34
CA GLU A 9 12.21 20.02 -8.29
C GLU A 9 11.61 19.89 -6.87
N THR A 10 10.80 18.88 -6.53
CA THR A 10 10.09 18.86 -5.24
C THR A 10 10.01 17.52 -4.49
N ALA A 11 10.48 16.41 -5.05
CA ALA A 11 10.39 15.12 -4.38
C ALA A 11 11.65 14.81 -3.55
N ARG A 12 11.69 15.20 -2.26
CA ARG A 12 12.74 14.71 -1.34
C ARG A 12 12.53 13.21 -1.13
N TRP A 13 13.47 12.41 -1.61
CA TRP A 13 13.51 10.99 -1.36
C TRP A 13 13.93 10.74 0.08
N ASP A 14 13.23 9.83 0.75
CA ASP A 14 13.68 9.33 2.03
C ASP A 14 15.00 8.56 1.89
N GLU A 15 15.69 8.35 3.00
CA GLU A 15 17.02 7.74 3.01
C GLU A 15 17.02 6.30 2.44
N HIS A 16 15.94 5.54 2.64
CA HIS A 16 15.81 4.19 2.10
C HIS A 16 15.77 4.22 0.58
N SER A 17 14.94 5.09 0.01
CA SER A 17 14.83 5.21 -1.45
C SER A 17 16.11 5.73 -2.09
N ALA A 18 16.79 6.70 -1.46
CA ALA A 18 18.09 7.19 -1.94
C ALA A 18 19.16 6.08 -1.94
N ARG A 19 19.18 5.22 -0.91
CA ARG A 19 20.11 4.08 -0.84
C ARG A 19 19.81 3.02 -1.90
N ALA A 20 18.53 2.73 -2.16
CA ALA A 20 18.13 1.80 -3.22
C ALA A 20 18.60 2.30 -4.62
N ILE A 21 18.36 3.57 -4.94
CA ILE A 21 18.81 4.19 -6.20
C ILE A 21 20.34 4.18 -6.34
N ASN A 22 21.05 4.51 -5.26
CA ASN A 22 22.52 4.52 -5.27
C ASN A 22 23.11 3.11 -5.44
N THR A 23 22.45 2.09 -4.89
CA THR A 23 22.88 0.68 -5.01
C THR A 23 22.76 0.17 -6.45
N GLU A 24 21.76 0.66 -7.20
CA GLU A 24 21.55 0.33 -8.63
C GLU A 24 22.43 1.15 -9.59
N GLY A 25 23.38 1.94 -9.07
CA GLY A 25 24.39 2.64 -9.87
C GLY A 25 23.83 3.70 -10.82
N GLY A 26 22.70 4.32 -10.47
CA GLY A 26 22.08 5.39 -11.28
C GLY A 26 21.38 4.90 -12.55
N ARG A 27 21.25 3.58 -12.75
CA ARG A 27 20.32 3.03 -13.75
C ARG A 27 18.90 3.23 -13.25
N ALA A 28 17.97 3.55 -14.15
CA ALA A 28 16.55 3.43 -13.83
C ALA A 28 16.34 1.97 -13.39
N PRO A 29 15.93 1.70 -12.13
CA PRO A 29 15.74 0.33 -11.73
C PRO A 29 14.66 -0.26 -12.63
N ALA A 30 14.69 -1.56 -12.84
CA ALA A 30 13.57 -2.29 -13.42
C ALA A 30 12.38 -2.32 -12.42
N THR A 31 12.14 -1.23 -11.68
CA THR A 31 11.27 -1.13 -10.50
C THR A 31 9.82 -1.38 -10.84
N GLY A 32 9.37 -1.12 -12.07
CA GLY A 32 8.00 -1.46 -12.50
C GLY A 32 7.66 -2.95 -12.35
N MET A 33 8.66 -3.85 -12.47
CA MET A 33 8.49 -5.29 -12.18
C MET A 33 8.59 -5.60 -10.69
N PHE A 34 9.59 -5.03 -10.00
CA PHE A 34 9.79 -5.26 -8.55
C PHE A 34 8.58 -4.88 -7.70
N VAL A 35 7.83 -3.86 -8.11
CA VAL A 35 6.64 -3.37 -7.39
C VAL A 35 5.47 -4.36 -7.42
N ARG A 36 5.21 -5.05 -8.54
CA ARG A 36 4.17 -6.07 -8.58
C ARG A 36 4.59 -7.35 -7.88
N GLU A 37 5.88 -7.68 -7.95
CA GLU A 37 6.46 -8.87 -7.31
C GLU A 37 6.59 -8.74 -5.79
N THR A 38 6.48 -7.53 -5.23
CA THR A 38 6.57 -7.30 -3.77
C THR A 38 5.24 -7.40 -3.03
N TRP A 39 4.10 -7.30 -3.72
CA TRP A 39 2.80 -7.47 -3.06
C TRP A 39 2.43 -8.95 -2.98
N PRO A 40 1.90 -9.42 -1.83
CA PRO A 40 1.35 -10.76 -1.75
C PRO A 40 0.18 -10.91 -2.74
N GLU A 41 -0.07 -12.13 -3.21
CA GLU A 41 -1.19 -12.40 -4.12
C GLU A 41 -2.55 -12.09 -3.48
N SER A 42 -2.65 -12.25 -2.16
CA SER A 42 -3.83 -11.89 -1.39
C SER A 42 -3.49 -11.35 0.00
N VAL A 43 -4.40 -10.55 0.55
CA VAL A 43 -4.37 -10.07 1.94
C VAL A 43 -5.67 -10.47 2.60
N ARG A 44 -5.58 -11.09 3.78
CA ARG A 44 -6.73 -11.46 4.61
C ARG A 44 -6.76 -10.59 5.86
N PHE A 45 -7.93 -10.04 6.15
CA PHE A 45 -8.26 -9.35 7.38
C PHE A 45 -9.17 -10.25 8.21
N ALA A 46 -8.87 -10.37 9.50
CA ALA A 46 -9.67 -11.13 10.45
C ALA A 46 -10.16 -10.18 11.54
N ALA A 47 -11.48 -10.09 11.70
CA ALA A 47 -12.13 -9.42 12.80
C ALA A 47 -12.61 -10.46 13.81
N VAL A 48 -12.35 -10.19 15.09
CA VAL A 48 -12.78 -11.02 16.21
C VAL A 48 -13.44 -10.13 17.25
N GLU A 49 -14.40 -10.71 17.96
CA GLU A 49 -15.07 -10.06 19.09
C GLU A 49 -14.07 -9.82 20.23
N ASP A 50 -14.29 -8.75 20.98
CA ASP A 50 -13.51 -8.44 22.18
C ASP A 50 -13.93 -9.38 23.32
N GLY A 51 -13.06 -10.33 23.68
CA GLY A 51 -13.30 -11.32 24.72
C GLY A 51 -12.25 -12.43 24.75
N ASP A 52 -12.23 -13.22 25.83
CA ASP A 52 -11.20 -14.23 26.09
C ASP A 52 -11.14 -15.34 25.02
N ASP A 53 -12.26 -15.60 24.32
CA ASP A 53 -12.36 -16.65 23.31
C ASP A 53 -12.17 -16.15 21.87
N GLY A 54 -12.14 -14.82 21.65
CA GLY A 54 -11.88 -14.20 20.34
C GLY A 54 -12.75 -14.72 19.20
N ALA A 55 -14.06 -14.89 19.43
CA ALA A 55 -14.98 -15.44 18.44
C ALA A 55 -14.97 -14.60 17.14
N PRO A 56 -15.15 -15.20 15.95
CA PRO A 56 -15.14 -14.44 14.71
C PRO A 56 -16.27 -13.40 14.63
N ALA A 57 -15.94 -12.17 14.24
CA ALA A 57 -16.89 -11.06 14.13
C ALA A 57 -17.26 -10.81 12.67
N GLY A 58 -18.45 -11.27 12.28
CA GLY A 58 -19.00 -11.09 10.93
C GLY A 58 -19.77 -9.79 10.76
N GLY A 59 -19.80 -9.24 9.53
CA GLY A 59 -20.47 -7.98 9.25
C GLY A 59 -19.67 -6.74 9.64
N VAL A 60 -18.39 -6.89 10.01
CA VAL A 60 -17.51 -5.77 10.37
C VAL A 60 -17.00 -5.10 9.11
N GLU A 61 -17.15 -3.79 9.03
CA GLU A 61 -16.57 -3.00 7.95
C GLU A 61 -15.06 -2.86 8.17
N VAL A 62 -14.29 -3.15 7.13
CA VAL A 62 -12.83 -3.02 7.09
C VAL A 62 -12.47 -1.98 6.05
N SER A 63 -11.94 -0.84 6.49
CA SER A 63 -11.56 0.28 5.64
C SER A 63 -10.05 0.47 5.60
N LEU A 64 -9.48 0.53 4.39
CA LEU A 64 -8.04 0.61 4.16
C LEU A 64 -7.67 2.01 3.68
N HIS A 65 -6.86 2.70 4.49
CA HIS A 65 -6.43 4.06 4.28
C HIS A 65 -4.95 4.09 3.87
N PRO A 66 -4.62 4.56 2.67
CA PRO A 66 -3.24 4.57 2.21
C PRO A 66 -2.34 5.49 3.04
N VAL A 67 -1.08 5.10 3.26
CA VAL A 67 -0.05 5.96 3.88
C VAL A 67 0.89 6.50 2.81
N ARG A 68 0.96 7.83 2.68
CA ARG A 68 1.83 8.51 1.74
C ARG A 68 3.27 8.48 2.23
N TRP A 69 4.09 7.61 1.65
CA TRP A 69 5.44 7.30 2.14
C TRP A 69 6.34 8.53 2.31
N TYR A 70 6.24 9.52 1.42
CA TYR A 70 7.08 10.72 1.44
C TYR A 70 6.71 11.72 2.56
N SER A 71 5.54 11.56 3.18
CA SER A 71 5.01 12.50 4.18
C SER A 71 4.63 11.84 5.50
N GLU A 72 4.66 10.51 5.56
CA GLU A 72 4.20 9.71 6.71
C GLU A 72 2.74 10.02 7.11
N ALA A 73 1.96 10.64 6.21
CA ALA A 73 0.57 11.00 6.44
C ALA A 73 -0.37 9.92 5.89
N VAL A 74 -1.42 9.62 6.66
CA VAL A 74 -2.52 8.74 6.24
C VAL A 74 -3.50 9.54 5.40
N ASP A 75 -3.95 8.98 4.28
CA ASP A 75 -5.03 9.56 3.49
C ASP A 75 -6.37 9.36 4.20
N VAL A 76 -7.16 10.43 4.28
CA VAL A 76 -8.46 10.39 4.96
C VAL A 76 -9.44 9.54 4.17
N GLU A 77 -9.30 9.50 2.84
CA GLU A 77 -10.14 8.69 1.98
C GLU A 77 -9.64 7.24 1.95
N SER A 78 -10.54 6.29 2.21
CA SER A 78 -10.25 4.87 2.07
C SER A 78 -10.19 4.51 0.58
N VAL A 79 -9.19 3.73 0.18
CA VAL A 79 -9.09 3.22 -1.20
C VAL A 79 -9.82 1.89 -1.39
N LEU A 80 -10.16 1.23 -0.27
CA LEU A 80 -10.90 -0.01 -0.28
C LEU A 80 -11.68 -0.17 1.02
N THR A 81 -12.93 -0.56 0.89
CA THR A 81 -13.82 -0.93 1.99
C THR A 81 -14.38 -2.32 1.72
N LEU A 82 -14.35 -3.18 2.73
CA LEU A 82 -14.81 -4.56 2.69
C LEU A 82 -15.70 -4.83 3.91
N VAL A 83 -16.46 -5.92 3.87
CA VAL A 83 -17.22 -6.40 5.02
C VAL A 83 -16.78 -7.83 5.31
N THR A 84 -16.54 -8.16 6.58
CA THR A 84 -16.19 -9.51 6.99
C THR A 84 -17.37 -10.48 6.81
N ASP A 85 -17.06 -11.70 6.37
CA ASP A 85 -18.02 -12.79 6.27
C ASP A 85 -18.41 -13.36 7.65
N SER A 86 -19.26 -14.40 7.67
CA SER A 86 -19.68 -15.06 8.92
C SER A 86 -18.55 -15.73 9.70
N GLU A 87 -17.37 -15.89 9.11
CA GLU A 87 -16.15 -16.38 9.76
C GLU A 87 -15.22 -15.23 10.16
N GLY A 88 -15.72 -13.99 10.18
CA GLY A 88 -14.97 -12.80 10.55
C GLY A 88 -13.85 -12.45 9.57
N SER A 89 -13.95 -12.89 8.31
CA SER A 89 -12.87 -12.76 7.33
C SER A 89 -13.24 -11.85 6.17
N ALA A 90 -12.30 -10.99 5.76
CA ALA A 90 -12.36 -10.25 4.51
C ALA A 90 -11.07 -10.47 3.71
N VAL A 91 -11.17 -10.82 2.42
CA VAL A 91 -10.00 -11.15 1.59
C VAL A 91 -9.95 -10.27 0.36
N VAL A 92 -8.76 -9.75 0.06
CA VAL A 92 -8.47 -8.98 -1.15
C VAL A 92 -7.55 -9.78 -2.04
N ASP A 93 -7.97 -9.99 -3.29
CA ASP A 93 -7.13 -10.55 -4.35
C ASP A 93 -6.34 -9.41 -5.01
N MET A 94 -5.07 -9.28 -4.62
CA MET A 94 -4.18 -8.22 -5.07
C MET A 94 -3.69 -8.43 -6.51
N THR A 95 -3.81 -9.65 -7.04
CA THR A 95 -3.47 -9.93 -8.44
C THR A 95 -4.50 -9.35 -9.40
N LYS A 96 -5.77 -9.29 -8.98
CA LYS A 96 -6.87 -8.76 -9.77
C LYS A 96 -7.13 -7.29 -9.51
N ASN A 97 -7.13 -6.86 -8.25
CA ASN A 97 -7.54 -5.52 -7.86
C ASN A 97 -6.73 -5.01 -6.66
N ASN A 98 -5.44 -4.72 -6.87
CA ASN A 98 -4.64 -4.03 -5.86
C ASN A 98 -4.96 -2.52 -5.86
N PRO A 99 -5.65 -2.00 -4.83
CA PRO A 99 -6.08 -0.60 -4.77
C PRO A 99 -4.92 0.37 -4.50
N PHE A 100 -3.75 -0.14 -4.09
CA PHE A 100 -2.55 0.66 -3.81
C PHE A 100 -1.67 0.87 -5.04
N LEU A 101 -1.99 0.17 -6.12
CA LEU A 101 -1.38 0.43 -7.42
C LEU A 101 -2.17 1.56 -8.10
N GLY A 102 -1.56 2.74 -8.18
CA GLY A 102 -2.08 3.84 -8.98
C GLY A 102 -2.28 3.46 -10.47
N PRO A 103 -2.79 4.38 -11.30
CA PRO A 103 -3.02 4.15 -12.73
C PRO A 103 -1.82 3.50 -13.44
N LEU A 104 -2.04 2.62 -14.42
CA LEU A 104 -0.95 1.97 -15.17
C LEU A 104 0.01 2.97 -15.80
N GLU A 105 -0.52 4.09 -16.25
CA GLU A 105 0.28 5.17 -16.84
C GLU A 105 1.20 5.85 -15.83
N GLU A 106 0.77 6.04 -14.58
CA GLU A 106 1.64 6.58 -13.52
C GLU A 106 2.71 5.57 -13.12
N ARG A 107 2.34 4.28 -13.01
CA ARG A 107 3.26 3.17 -12.68
C ARG A 107 4.40 3.01 -13.69
N THR A 108 4.16 3.33 -14.95
CA THR A 108 5.14 3.18 -16.04
C THR A 108 6.01 4.41 -16.23
N ARG A 109 5.50 5.61 -15.95
CA ARG A 109 6.27 6.87 -16.02
C ARG A 109 7.09 7.14 -14.76
N HIS A 110 6.57 6.70 -13.61
CA HIS A 110 7.17 6.87 -12.31
C HIS A 110 7.20 5.49 -11.64
N PRO A 111 8.28 4.71 -11.80
CA PRO A 111 8.36 3.37 -11.20
C PRO A 111 8.41 3.41 -9.65
N TRP A 112 8.47 4.61 -9.10
CA TRP A 112 8.41 4.99 -7.70
C TRP A 112 7.02 5.55 -7.31
N GLY A 113 6.09 5.53 -8.25
CA GLY A 113 4.72 5.97 -8.12
C GLY A 113 3.83 4.98 -7.37
N ILE A 114 4.40 3.99 -6.65
CA ILE A 114 3.65 3.41 -5.54
C ILE A 114 3.52 4.55 -4.52
N ALA A 115 2.40 5.25 -4.57
CA ALA A 115 2.17 6.34 -3.63
C ALA A 115 2.15 5.83 -2.18
N VAL A 116 1.84 4.54 -1.99
CA VAL A 116 1.35 3.97 -0.73
C VAL A 116 1.75 2.49 -0.54
N PRO A 117 3.02 2.18 -0.16
CA PRO A 117 3.42 0.81 0.19
C PRO A 117 2.82 0.34 1.52
N ASN A 118 2.31 1.27 2.32
CA ASN A 118 1.73 1.05 3.63
C ASN A 118 0.30 1.56 3.66
N PHE A 119 -0.51 1.02 4.57
CA PHE A 119 -1.88 1.43 4.79
C PHE A 119 -2.25 1.26 6.28
N LEU A 120 -3.15 2.12 6.75
CA LEU A 120 -3.83 1.97 8.03
C LEU A 120 -5.13 1.19 7.79
N VAL A 121 -5.43 0.28 8.71
CA VAL A 121 -6.69 -0.50 8.70
C VAL A 121 -7.58 0.00 9.81
N TYR A 122 -8.83 0.30 9.48
CA TYR A 122 -9.87 0.62 10.45
C TYR A 122 -10.95 -0.45 10.42
N PHE A 123 -11.40 -0.88 11.60
CA PHE A 123 -12.51 -1.82 11.77
C PHE A 123 -13.66 -1.07 12.46
N SER A 124 -14.86 -1.17 11.91
CA SER A 124 -16.07 -0.60 12.52
C SER A 124 -17.25 -1.55 12.43
N CYS A 125 -18.04 -1.59 13.50
CA CYS A 125 -19.34 -2.23 13.55
C CYS A 125 -20.43 -1.14 13.50
N GLU A 126 -21.53 -1.40 12.81
CA GLU A 126 -22.75 -0.57 12.95
C GLU A 126 -23.41 -0.73 14.32
#